data_AF-X1N8M4-F1
#
_entry.id   AF-X1N8M4-F1
#
_cell.length_a   1.000
_cell.length_b   1.000
_cell.length_c   1.000
_cell.angle_alpha   90.00
_cell.angle_beta   90.00
_cell.angle_gamma   90.00
#
_symmetry.space_group_name_H-M   'P 1'
#
loop_
_entity.id
_entity.type
_entity.pdbx_description
1 polymer ?
#
loop_
_entity_poly.entity_id
_entity_poly.type
_entity_poly.pdbx_seq_one_letter_code
_entity_poly.pdbx_strand_id
1 'polypeptide(L)'
;ILIEDMYNLLIDKEWKIVERLGLFSKSINIKDKDDRLYMDFNYLQSLKWQKKEDLLNEELKKYKIDELRPIYKLSIYALMSDKNNFYKNIKNAIIVDEIAREDFFIWPLFREFRKDKDYKEKIKNLFNKVEREKQN
;
A
#
# COMPACT_ATOMS: atom_id res chain seq x y z
N ILE A 1 3.89 -3.57 17.47
CA ILE A 1 3.35 -2.48 18.32
C ILE A 1 3.12 -1.21 17.48
N LEU A 2 4.09 -0.31 17.26
CA LEU A 2 3.77 0.99 16.60
C LEU A 2 3.16 0.85 15.18
N ILE A 3 3.67 -0.07 14.34
CA ILE A 3 3.11 -0.35 13.01
C ILE A 3 1.65 -0.81 13.11
N GLU A 4 1.37 -1.77 14.00
CA GLU A 4 0.05 -2.34 14.22
C GLU A 4 -0.92 -1.30 14.79
N ASP A 5 -0.46 -0.47 15.73
CA ASP A 5 -1.26 0.63 16.30
C ASP A 5 -1.64 1.64 15.21
N MET A 6 -0.67 2.06 14.38
CA MET A 6 -0.94 2.94 13.25
C MET A 6 -1.93 2.32 12.26
N TYR A 7 -1.81 1.02 12.00
CA TYR A 7 -2.71 0.28 11.11
C TYR A 7 -4.15 0.23 11.66
N ASN A 8 -4.32 -0.11 12.94
CA ASN A 8 -5.63 -0.18 13.58
C ASN A 8 -6.29 1.20 13.63
N LEU A 9 -5.55 2.23 14.04
CA LEU A 9 -6.03 3.62 14.04
C LEU A 9 -6.41 4.10 12.63
N LEU A 10 -5.71 3.64 11.59
CA LEU A 10 -6.04 3.95 10.20
C LEU A 10 -7.41 3.36 9.81
N ILE A 11 -7.68 2.12 10.24
CA ILE A 11 -8.99 1.43 10.06
C ILE A 11 -10.09 2.16 10.84
N ASP A 12 -9.83 2.54 12.08
CA ASP A 12 -10.76 3.22 12.98
C ASP A 12 -11.03 4.69 12.59
N LYS A 13 -10.34 5.16 11.54
CA LYS A 13 -10.42 6.51 10.98
C LYS A 13 -9.83 7.60 11.86
N GLU A 14 -8.95 7.23 12.77
CA GLU A 14 -8.16 8.12 13.62
C GLU A 14 -6.95 8.71 12.88
N TRP A 15 -7.16 9.24 11.67
CA TRP A 15 -6.09 9.60 10.73
C TRP A 15 -5.15 10.69 11.27
N LYS A 16 -5.67 11.62 12.08
CA LYS A 16 -4.84 12.65 12.72
C LYS A 16 -3.86 12.06 13.72
N ILE A 17 -4.23 10.98 14.40
CA ILE A 17 -3.34 10.28 15.32
C ILE A 17 -2.28 9.51 14.51
N VAL A 18 -2.69 8.81 13.45
CA VAL A 18 -1.75 8.12 12.54
C VAL A 18 -0.74 9.09 11.94
N GLU A 19 -1.17 10.28 11.54
CA GLU A 19 -0.26 11.32 11.03
C GLU A 19 0.79 11.71 12.08
N ARG A 20 0.38 11.98 13.32
CA ARG A 20 1.30 12.35 14.42
C ARG A 20 2.27 11.22 14.74
N LEU A 21 1.78 9.97 14.79
CA LEU A 21 2.63 8.79 15.00
C LEU A 21 3.61 8.59 13.85
N GLY A 22 3.18 8.84 12.60
CA GLY A 22 4.05 8.80 11.43
C GLY A 22 5.14 9.86 11.47
N LEU A 23 4.82 11.08 11.88
CA LEU A 23 5.82 12.14 12.08
C LEU A 23 6.79 11.79 13.22
N PHE A 24 6.28 11.24 14.32
CA PHE A 24 7.11 10.77 15.42
C PHE A 24 8.04 9.63 14.97
N SER A 25 7.54 8.66 14.20
CA SER A 25 8.33 7.52 13.74
C SER A 25 9.54 7.93 12.90
N LYS A 26 9.48 9.08 12.20
CA LYS A 26 10.61 9.64 11.44
C LYS A 26 11.78 10.07 12.31
N SER A 27 11.55 10.40 13.59
CA SER A 27 12.61 10.70 14.56
C SER A 27 13.25 9.46 15.19
N ILE A 28 12.70 8.27 14.93
CA ILE A 28 13.19 7.01 15.50
C ILE A 28 14.10 6.33 14.47
N ASN A 29 15.22 5.79 14.92
CA ASN A 29 16.06 4.94 14.08
C ASN A 29 15.45 3.54 13.99
N ILE A 30 14.86 3.22 12.85
CA ILE A 30 14.26 1.91 12.56
C ILE A 30 15.22 1.16 11.65
N LYS A 31 15.79 0.06 12.17
CA LYS A 31 16.83 -0.72 11.47
C LYS A 31 16.26 -1.52 10.30
N ASP A 32 15.05 -2.05 10.48
CA ASP A 32 14.38 -2.83 9.46
C ASP A 32 13.73 -1.92 8.41
N LYS A 33 14.05 -2.15 7.14
CA LYS A 33 13.56 -1.31 6.04
C LYS A 33 12.09 -1.54 5.76
N ASP A 34 11.60 -2.75 5.94
CA ASP A 34 10.20 -3.09 5.72
C ASP A 34 9.34 -2.43 6.80
N ASP A 35 9.74 -2.51 8.07
CA ASP A 35 9.08 -1.82 9.18
C ASP A 35 9.00 -0.31 8.95
N ARG A 36 10.08 0.31 8.48
CA ARG A 36 10.10 1.73 8.09
C ARG A 36 9.05 2.01 7.01
N LEU A 37 9.03 1.22 5.94
CA LEU A 37 8.10 1.41 4.84
C LEU A 37 6.64 1.21 5.26
N TYR A 38 6.35 0.24 6.14
CA TYR A 38 4.99 0.06 6.68
C TYR A 38 4.52 1.29 7.47
N MET A 39 5.37 1.85 8.33
CA MET A 39 5.03 3.10 9.05
C MET A 39 4.83 4.26 8.09
N ASP A 40 5.69 4.38 7.08
CA ASP A 40 5.59 5.42 6.09
C ASP A 40 4.29 5.30 5.27
N PHE A 41 3.91 4.10 4.82
CA PHE A 41 2.66 3.93 4.08
C PHE A 41 1.43 4.20 4.93
N ASN A 42 1.43 3.81 6.20
CA ASN A 42 0.34 4.17 7.12
C ASN A 42 0.24 5.70 7.29
N TYR A 43 1.38 6.38 7.43
CA TYR A 43 1.45 7.84 7.46
C TYR A 43 0.92 8.48 6.16
N LEU A 44 1.42 8.06 5.00
CA LEU A 44 1.00 8.58 3.69
C LEU A 44 -0.49 8.35 3.45
N GLN A 45 -1.01 7.18 3.82
CA GLN A 45 -2.43 6.86 3.68
C GLN A 45 -3.29 7.75 4.59
N SER A 46 -2.79 8.11 5.77
CA SER A 46 -3.46 9.08 6.65
C SER A 46 -3.52 10.47 6.01
N LEU A 47 -2.46 10.92 5.33
CA LEU A 47 -2.46 12.20 4.61
C LEU A 47 -3.48 12.20 3.48
N LYS A 48 -3.49 11.12 2.68
CA LYS A 48 -4.43 10.92 1.58
C LYS A 48 -5.87 11.02 2.05
N TRP A 49 -6.24 10.30 3.12
CA TRP A 49 -7.61 10.30 3.62
C TRP A 49 -8.02 11.59 4.32
N GLN A 50 -7.05 12.36 4.82
CA GLN A 50 -7.25 13.73 5.29
C GLN A 50 -7.29 14.79 4.17
N LYS A 51 -7.15 14.40 2.89
CA LYS A 51 -7.07 15.30 1.74
C LYS A 51 -5.92 16.31 1.82
N LYS A 52 -4.80 15.92 2.43
CA LYS A 52 -3.56 16.72 2.51
C LYS A 52 -2.68 16.46 1.28
N GLU A 53 -3.21 16.78 0.11
CA GLU A 53 -2.62 16.40 -1.18
C GLU A 53 -1.21 16.97 -1.40
N ASP A 54 -0.98 18.23 -1.06
CA ASP A 54 0.34 18.87 -1.24
C ASP A 54 1.42 18.14 -0.44
N LEU A 55 1.14 17.85 0.84
CA LEU A 55 2.06 17.15 1.72
C LEU A 55 2.25 15.68 1.29
N LEU A 56 1.16 15.01 0.87
CA LEU A 56 1.23 13.67 0.32
C LEU A 56 2.16 13.64 -0.91
N ASN A 57 1.98 14.57 -1.84
CA ASN A 57 2.78 14.65 -3.06
C ASN A 57 4.25 14.97 -2.76
N GLU A 58 4.53 15.83 -1.78
CA GLU A 58 5.89 16.11 -1.33
C GLU A 58 6.57 14.85 -0.78
N GLU A 59 5.87 14.08 0.06
CA GLU A 59 6.42 12.87 0.64
C GLU A 59 6.59 11.75 -0.39
N LEU A 60 5.65 11.59 -1.32
CA LEU A 60 5.73 10.59 -2.40
C LEU A 60 6.94 10.81 -3.32
N LYS A 61 7.36 12.07 -3.53
CA LYS A 61 8.56 12.40 -4.35
C LYS A 61 9.86 11.82 -3.78
N LYS A 62 9.88 11.43 -2.50
CA LYS A 62 11.07 10.85 -1.85
C LYS A 62 11.32 9.40 -2.25
N TYR A 63 10.32 8.73 -2.84
CA TYR A 63 10.41 7.34 -3.24
C TYR A 63 10.85 7.19 -4.68
N LYS A 64 11.91 6.41 -4.88
CA LYS A 64 12.29 5.93 -6.22
C LYS A 64 11.52 4.65 -6.52
N ILE A 65 10.35 4.81 -7.14
CA ILE A 65 9.39 3.72 -7.33
C ILE A 65 10.05 2.50 -7.98
N ASP A 66 10.88 2.68 -9.01
CA ASP A 66 11.50 1.58 -9.75
C ASP A 66 12.45 0.71 -8.92
N GLU A 67 13.04 1.26 -7.86
CA GLU A 67 13.95 0.57 -6.94
C GLU A 67 13.19 -0.22 -5.84
N LEU A 68 11.88 -0.03 -5.72
CA LEU A 68 11.07 -0.69 -4.70
C LEU A 68 10.68 -2.12 -5.07
N ARG A 69 10.51 -2.96 -4.04
CA ARG A 69 9.83 -4.25 -4.18
C ARG A 69 8.41 -4.07 -4.72
N PRO A 70 7.88 -5.05 -5.49
CA PRO A 70 6.58 -4.92 -6.12
C PRO A 70 5.42 -4.54 -5.18
N ILE A 71 5.39 -5.04 -3.94
CA ILE A 71 4.33 -4.68 -2.98
C ILE A 71 4.36 -3.20 -2.61
N TYR A 72 5.55 -2.63 -2.47
CA TYR A 72 5.72 -1.21 -2.17
C TYR A 72 5.44 -0.34 -3.40
N LYS A 73 5.74 -0.84 -4.61
CA LYS A 73 5.27 -0.20 -5.86
C LYS A 73 3.75 -0.11 -5.91
N LEU A 74 3.05 -1.22 -5.63
CA LEU A 74 1.58 -1.21 -5.55
C LEU A 74 1.07 -0.23 -4.50
N SER A 75 1.76 -0.14 -3.37
CA SER A 75 1.40 0.77 -2.29
C SER A 75 1.47 2.24 -2.73
N ILE A 76 2.56 2.62 -3.42
CA ILE A 76 2.70 3.96 -3.99
C ILE A 76 1.63 4.22 -5.06
N TYR A 77 1.39 3.29 -5.99
CA TYR A 77 0.33 3.48 -7.01
C TYR A 77 -1.06 3.62 -6.37
N ALA A 78 -1.33 2.88 -5.29
CA ALA A 78 -2.56 3.02 -4.54
C ALA A 78 -2.69 4.41 -3.88
N LEU A 79 -1.61 4.94 -3.30
CA LEU A 79 -1.57 6.29 -2.73
C LEU A 79 -1.78 7.37 -3.81
N MET A 80 -1.19 7.19 -4.99
CA MET A 80 -1.36 8.10 -6.14
C MET A 80 -2.70 7.95 -6.85
N SER A 81 -3.54 6.98 -6.46
CA SER A 81 -4.77 6.61 -7.20
C SER A 81 -4.50 6.20 -8.66
N ASP A 82 -3.28 5.73 -8.96
CA ASP A 82 -2.85 5.31 -10.29
C ASP A 82 -3.29 3.88 -10.59
N LYS A 83 -4.51 3.75 -11.09
CA LYS A 83 -5.12 2.47 -11.46
C LYS A 83 -4.34 1.72 -12.52
N ASN A 84 -3.84 2.43 -13.52
CA ASN A 84 -3.18 1.81 -14.66
C ASN A 84 -1.91 1.11 -14.21
N ASN A 85 -1.06 1.80 -13.44
CA ASN A 85 0.17 1.20 -12.96
C ASN A 85 -0.06 0.20 -11.82
N PHE A 86 -1.08 0.41 -10.97
CA PHE A 86 -1.47 -0.58 -9.98
C PHE A 86 -1.77 -1.94 -10.64
N TYR A 87 -2.76 -2.01 -11.55
CA TYR A 87 -3.17 -3.27 -12.17
C TYR A 87 -2.06 -3.93 -12.99
N LYS A 88 -1.19 -3.15 -13.64
CA LYS A 88 -0.02 -3.67 -14.37
C LYS A 88 0.98 -4.39 -13.47
N ASN A 89 1.10 -3.99 -12.20
CA ASN A 89 2.12 -4.49 -11.29
C ASN A 89 1.64 -5.59 -10.33
N ILE A 90 0.33 -5.88 -10.28
CA ILE A 90 -0.24 -6.89 -9.36
C ILE A 90 0.41 -8.25 -9.54
N LYS A 91 0.54 -8.70 -10.80
CA LYS A 91 1.12 -10.01 -11.13
C LYS A 91 2.52 -10.17 -10.50
N ASN A 92 3.36 -9.16 -10.63
CA ASN A 92 4.72 -9.20 -10.09
C ASN A 92 4.70 -9.28 -8.56
N ALA A 93 3.77 -8.58 -7.91
CA ALA A 93 3.66 -8.61 -6.45
C ALA A 93 3.11 -9.94 -5.91
N ILE A 94 2.23 -10.61 -6.64
CA ILE A 94 1.79 -11.99 -6.33
C ILE A 94 2.99 -12.97 -6.45
N ILE A 95 3.84 -12.81 -7.45
CA ILE A 95 4.93 -13.75 -7.72
C ILE A 95 6.14 -13.52 -6.80
N VAL A 96 6.56 -12.27 -6.64
CA VAL A 96 7.82 -11.91 -5.96
C VAL A 96 7.63 -11.71 -4.46
N ASP A 97 6.55 -11.04 -4.06
CA ASP A 97 6.26 -10.77 -2.65
C ASP A 97 5.25 -11.76 -2.05
N GLU A 98 4.79 -12.74 -2.84
CA GLU A 98 3.85 -13.79 -2.43
C GLU A 98 2.58 -13.26 -1.77
N ILE A 99 2.12 -12.07 -2.18
CA ILE A 99 0.91 -11.45 -1.63
C ILE A 99 -0.27 -12.41 -1.78
N ALA A 100 -0.95 -12.67 -0.67
CA ALA A 100 -2.11 -13.53 -0.64
C ALA A 100 -3.30 -12.83 -1.31
N ARG A 101 -4.23 -13.62 -1.84
CA ARG A 101 -5.42 -13.07 -2.49
C ARG A 101 -6.22 -12.21 -1.52
N GLU A 102 -6.29 -12.63 -0.27
CA GLU A 102 -7.01 -12.00 0.83
C GLU A 102 -6.51 -10.58 1.11
N ASP A 103 -5.20 -10.34 0.96
CA ASP A 103 -4.57 -9.03 1.20
C ASP A 103 -5.16 -7.93 0.31
N PHE A 104 -5.51 -8.27 -0.94
CA PHE A 104 -6.18 -7.35 -1.86
C PHE A 104 -7.56 -6.91 -1.38
N PHE A 105 -8.19 -7.67 -0.49
CA PHE A 105 -9.52 -7.42 0.04
C PHE A 105 -9.50 -6.78 1.44
N ILE A 106 -8.49 -7.07 2.25
CA ILE A 106 -8.41 -6.57 3.64
C ILE A 106 -7.55 -5.32 3.78
N TRP A 107 -6.46 -5.18 3.01
CA TRP A 107 -5.49 -4.12 3.27
C TRP A 107 -6.15 -2.74 3.04
N PRO A 108 -6.15 -1.80 4.02
CA PRO A 108 -6.89 -0.55 3.89
C PRO A 108 -6.40 0.33 2.74
N LEU A 109 -5.13 0.21 2.37
CA LEU A 109 -4.51 0.93 1.26
C LEU A 109 -5.23 0.70 -0.09
N PHE A 110 -5.74 -0.51 -0.32
CA PHE A 110 -6.43 -0.85 -1.57
C PHE A 110 -7.93 -0.55 -1.53
N ARG A 111 -8.45 0.01 -0.43
CA ARG A 111 -9.89 0.27 -0.20
C ARG A 111 -10.56 1.04 -1.32
N GLU A 112 -9.86 2.01 -1.91
CA GLU A 112 -10.44 2.84 -2.97
C GLU A 112 -10.57 2.09 -4.29
N PHE A 113 -9.63 1.19 -4.58
CA PHE A 113 -9.61 0.39 -5.79
C PHE A 113 -10.70 -0.68 -5.76
N ARG A 114 -11.04 -1.18 -4.57
CA ARG A 114 -12.18 -2.08 -4.34
C ARG A 114 -13.53 -1.50 -4.77
N LYS A 115 -13.62 -0.19 -5.01
CA LYS A 115 -14.84 0.46 -5.53
C LYS A 115 -15.00 0.30 -7.05
N ASP A 116 -13.97 -0.16 -7.76
CA ASP A 116 -14.07 -0.45 -9.19
C ASP A 116 -15.03 -1.62 -9.42
N LYS A 117 -15.94 -1.48 -10.37
CA LYS A 117 -16.99 -2.48 -10.65
C LYS A 117 -16.43 -3.88 -10.93
N ASP A 118 -15.23 -3.96 -11.50
CA ASP A 118 -14.57 -5.19 -11.92
C ASP A 118 -13.36 -5.57 -11.06
N TYR A 119 -13.10 -4.89 -9.93
CA TYR A 119 -11.92 -5.12 -9.08
C TYR A 119 -11.78 -6.60 -8.70
N LYS A 120 -12.84 -7.17 -8.10
CA LYS A 120 -12.83 -8.55 -7.60
C LYS A 120 -12.55 -9.56 -8.71
N GLU A 121 -13.11 -9.33 -9.90
CA GLU A 121 -12.94 -10.20 -11.05
C GLU A 121 -11.54 -10.06 -11.65
N LYS A 122 -11.00 -8.83 -11.74
CA LYS A 122 -9.60 -8.58 -12.14
C LYS A 122 -8.61 -9.30 -11.22
N ILE A 123 -8.76 -9.16 -9.90
CA ILE A 123 -7.89 -9.85 -8.93
C ILE A 123 -7.99 -11.36 -9.11
N LYS A 124 -9.20 -11.92 -9.15
CA LYS A 124 -9.41 -13.36 -9.33
C LYS A 124 -8.74 -13.88 -10.62
N ASN A 125 -8.91 -13.18 -11.74
CA ASN A 125 -8.33 -13.57 -13.01
C ASN A 125 -6.80 -13.50 -13.01
N LEU A 126 -6.20 -12.52 -12.30
CA LEU A 126 -4.75 -12.44 -12.14
C LEU A 126 -4.19 -13.60 -11.33
N PHE A 127 -4.82 -13.98 -10.21
CA PHE A 127 -4.40 -15.14 -9.42
C PHE A 127 -4.50 -16.45 -10.22
N ASN A 128 -5.65 -16.70 -10.87
CA ASN A 128 -5.84 -17.87 -11.72
C ASN A 128 -4.77 -17.94 -12.84
N LYS A 129 -4.40 -16.79 -13.41
CA LYS A 129 -3.36 -16.72 -14.43
C LYS A 129 -1.98 -17.08 -13.87
N VAL A 130 -1.62 -16.55 -12.70
CA VAL A 130 -0.35 -16.88 -12.04
C VAL A 130 -0.28 -18.37 -11.67
N GLU A 131 -1.36 -18.94 -11.15
CA GLU A 131 -1.42 -20.37 -10.80
C GLU A 131 -1.21 -21.26 -12.02
N ARG A 132 -1.84 -20.94 -13.17
CA ARG A 132 -1.63 -21.68 -14.43
C ARG A 132 -0.20 -21.56 -14.95
N GLU A 133 0.41 -20.39 -14.84
CA GLU A 133 1.78 -20.17 -15.27
C GLU A 133 2.81 -20.88 -14.37
N LYS A 134 2.50 -21.13 -13.08
CA LYS A 134 3.35 -21.92 -12.18
C LYS A 134 3.28 -23.44 -12.44
N GLN A 135 2.26 -23.91 -13.14
CA GLN A 135 2.04 -25.34 -13.44
C GLN A 135 2.62 -25.79 -14.79
N ASN A 136 3.05 -24.84 -15.63
CA ASN A 136 3.70 -25.09 -16.92
C ASN A 136 5.20 -24.83 -16.81
#